data_AF-X1QEV6-F1
#
_entry.id   AF-X1QEV6-F1
#
_cell.length_a   1.000
_cell.length_b   1.000
_cell.length_c   1.000
_cell.angle_alpha   90.00
_cell.angle_beta   90.00
_cell.angle_gamma   90.00
#
_symmetry.space_group_name_H-M   'P 1'
#
loop_
_entity.id
_entity.type
_entity.pdbx_description
1 polymer ?
#
loop_
_entity_poly.entity_id
_entity_poly.type
_entity_poly.pdbx_seq_one_letter_code
_entity_poly.pdbx_strand_id
1 'polypeptide(L)'
;QLQTNPAAVRAGALWQKFIRRGAKIRFADERVVVNIHVTFVDDKLGSCGELSEWIEGRTWRLEVDDHLDSLKRWSRGKKVNADGLGSPEYRAKKQFMAGFVKLLHDMGGYELARQYEWLTCKSQPNCLKREGTDDDPAGGLVAVDFRAGLALLPFLPMSPGDFKLIVKGLVRGSLVQFDRGNLKKLDAFVEAHRDDFADMQGALGDLKTCERVYRKSVADVTHNHIRLFYSRKLWSTMLDSAVTGWQIRNLLDESHERKLRSSTLSTL
;
A
#
# COMPACT_ATOMS: atom_id res chain seq x y z
N GLN A 1 -6.57 -0.12 -14.56
CA GLN A 1 -7.01 1.20 -14.03
C GLN A 1 -5.98 1.81 -13.08
N LEU A 2 -5.38 1.08 -12.13
CA LEU A 2 -4.35 1.62 -11.22
C LEU A 2 -3.15 2.25 -11.96
N GLN A 3 -2.60 1.55 -12.96
CA GLN A 3 -1.43 2.01 -13.74
C GLN A 3 -1.74 3.13 -14.75
N THR A 4 -2.99 3.58 -14.85
CA THR A 4 -3.41 4.60 -15.83
C THR A 4 -4.26 5.69 -15.20
N ASN A 5 -4.34 5.73 -13.86
CA ASN A 5 -5.10 6.72 -13.13
C ASN A 5 -4.12 7.62 -12.33
N PRO A 6 -3.90 8.87 -12.76
CA PRO A 6 -2.99 9.79 -12.09
C PRO A 6 -3.37 10.04 -10.62
N ALA A 7 -4.66 10.06 -10.30
CA ALA A 7 -5.12 10.25 -8.92
C ALA A 7 -4.79 9.03 -8.04
N ALA A 8 -4.79 7.82 -8.59
CA ALA A 8 -4.42 6.61 -7.86
C ALA A 8 -2.92 6.61 -7.54
N VAL A 9 -2.07 6.91 -8.53
CA VAL A 9 -0.61 6.99 -8.33
C VAL A 9 -0.25 8.11 -7.34
N ARG A 10 -0.88 9.29 -7.48
CA ARG A 10 -0.67 10.40 -6.53
C ARG A 10 -1.12 10.05 -5.11
N ALA A 11 -2.25 9.37 -4.95
CA ALA A 11 -2.73 8.90 -3.65
C ALA A 11 -1.75 7.92 -3.01
N GLY A 12 -1.25 6.93 -3.77
CA GLY A 12 -0.25 5.97 -3.29
C GLY A 12 1.03 6.66 -2.82
N ALA A 13 1.56 7.59 -3.63
CA ALA A 13 2.75 8.35 -3.27
C ALA A 13 2.56 9.19 -2.00
N LEU A 14 1.40 9.85 -1.86
CA LEU A 14 1.07 10.61 -0.66
C LEU A 14 0.95 9.71 0.57
N TRP A 15 0.25 8.57 0.46
CA TRP A 15 0.20 7.57 1.54
C TRP A 15 1.59 7.17 2.00
N GLN A 16 2.50 6.90 1.08
CA GLN A 16 3.88 6.55 1.40
C GLN A 16 4.62 7.67 2.16
N LYS A 17 4.38 8.95 1.82
CA LYS A 17 4.94 10.09 2.58
C LYS A 17 4.43 10.11 4.02
N PHE A 18 3.13 9.88 4.23
CA PHE A 18 2.57 9.79 5.58
C PHE A 18 3.15 8.60 6.34
N ILE A 19 3.23 7.43 5.72
CA ILE A 19 3.79 6.22 6.32
C ILE A 19 5.24 6.43 6.72
N ARG A 20 6.01 7.11 5.88
CA ARG A 20 7.41 7.46 6.14
C ARG A 20 7.56 8.36 7.37
N ARG A 21 6.68 9.35 7.56
CA ARG A 21 6.62 10.12 8.83
C ARG A 21 6.17 9.28 10.02
N GLY A 22 5.16 8.42 9.84
CA GLY A 22 4.75 7.46 10.87
C GLY A 22 5.88 6.51 11.27
N ALA A 23 6.77 6.16 10.34
CA ALA A 23 7.92 5.33 10.59
C ALA A 23 8.97 6.02 11.46
N LYS A 24 9.18 7.34 11.28
CA LYS A 24 9.99 8.14 12.20
C LYS A 24 9.47 8.05 13.65
N ILE A 25 8.16 8.10 13.85
CA ILE A 25 7.56 8.02 15.20
C ILE A 25 7.77 6.63 15.81
N ARG A 26 7.57 5.57 15.02
CA ARG A 26 7.59 4.19 15.53
C ARG A 26 9.00 3.59 15.63
N PHE A 27 9.85 3.91 14.68
CA PHE A 27 11.18 3.29 14.50
C PHE A 27 12.33 4.29 14.69
N ALA A 28 12.02 5.55 15.05
CA ALA A 28 13.00 6.64 15.17
C ALA A 28 13.76 6.98 13.87
N ASP A 29 13.37 6.42 12.73
CA ASP A 29 14.00 6.67 11.44
C ASP A 29 12.97 6.62 10.30
N GLU A 30 12.90 7.68 9.50
CA GLU A 30 12.05 7.73 8.30
C GLU A 30 12.62 6.93 7.13
N ARG A 31 13.93 6.65 7.12
CA ARG A 31 14.63 5.94 6.02
C ARG A 31 14.35 4.45 5.99
N VAL A 32 13.62 3.93 6.99
CA VAL A 32 13.06 2.56 6.99
C VAL A 32 11.88 2.41 6.03
N VAL A 33 11.47 3.50 5.37
CA VAL A 33 10.51 3.51 4.26
C VAL A 33 11.16 4.21 3.08
N VAL A 34 11.20 3.53 1.93
CA VAL A 34 11.74 4.09 0.69
C VAL A 34 11.06 5.43 0.37
N ASN A 35 11.80 6.38 -0.17
CA ASN A 35 11.22 7.66 -0.57
C ASN A 35 10.66 7.59 -2.00
N ILE A 36 9.53 8.26 -2.28
CA ILE A 36 9.12 8.57 -3.66
C ILE A 36 9.52 10.02 -3.96
N HIS A 37 10.23 10.24 -5.05
CA HIS A 37 10.65 11.58 -5.48
C HIS A 37 9.57 12.26 -6.33
N VAL A 38 9.01 11.54 -7.30
CA VAL A 38 8.03 12.10 -8.24
C VAL A 38 7.08 11.02 -8.77
N THR A 39 5.88 11.45 -9.14
CA THR A 39 4.90 10.68 -9.90
C THR A 39 4.68 11.37 -11.24
N PHE A 40 4.61 10.63 -12.33
CA PHE A 40 4.46 11.20 -13.68
C PHE A 40 3.49 10.39 -14.53
N VAL A 41 3.03 10.99 -15.62
CA VAL A 41 2.27 10.32 -16.69
C VAL A 41 3.21 10.22 -17.88
N ASP A 42 3.37 9.01 -18.40
CA ASP A 42 4.03 8.75 -19.67
C ASP A 42 2.97 8.59 -20.75
N ASP A 43 2.80 9.64 -21.53
CA ASP A 43 1.80 9.72 -22.60
C ASP A 43 2.17 8.82 -23.79
N LYS A 44 3.43 8.42 -23.94
CA LYS A 44 3.87 7.54 -25.04
C LYS A 44 3.59 6.08 -24.73
N LEU A 45 3.96 5.64 -23.53
CA LEU A 45 3.66 4.28 -23.03
C LEU A 45 2.21 4.13 -22.59
N GLY A 46 1.55 5.26 -22.31
CA GLY A 46 0.19 5.32 -21.83
C GLY A 46 0.00 4.73 -20.44
N SER A 47 0.88 5.15 -19.53
CA SER A 47 0.90 4.67 -18.16
C SER A 47 1.31 5.77 -17.19
N CYS A 48 0.97 5.60 -15.92
CA CYS A 48 1.46 6.42 -14.83
C CYS A 48 2.65 5.71 -14.17
N GLY A 49 3.70 6.48 -13.87
CA GLY A 49 4.92 6.00 -13.25
C GLY A 49 5.25 6.74 -11.95
N GLU A 50 6.18 6.17 -11.20
CA GLU A 50 6.78 6.78 -10.02
C GLU A 50 8.29 6.60 -10.07
N LEU A 51 9.03 7.61 -9.61
CA LEU A 51 10.47 7.52 -9.38
C LEU A 51 10.72 7.49 -7.88
N SER A 52 11.30 6.38 -7.42
CA SER A 52 11.59 6.12 -6.02
C SER A 52 13.09 6.15 -5.76
N GLU A 53 13.46 6.38 -4.51
CA GLU A 53 14.82 6.24 -4.00
C GLU A 53 15.34 4.84 -4.34
N TRP A 54 16.55 4.78 -4.89
CA TRP A 54 17.27 3.53 -5.06
C TRP A 54 17.79 3.04 -3.72
N ILE A 55 17.46 1.79 -3.38
CA ILE A 55 17.94 1.14 -2.15
C ILE A 55 19.02 0.15 -2.54
N GLU A 56 20.28 0.57 -2.39
CA GLU A 56 21.42 -0.34 -2.51
C GLU A 56 21.39 -1.34 -1.35
N GLY A 57 21.09 -2.59 -1.65
CA GLY A 57 20.83 -3.58 -0.63
C GLY A 57 20.32 -4.91 -1.16
N ARG A 58 20.03 -5.80 -0.22
CA ARG A 58 19.65 -7.19 -0.48
C ARG A 58 18.39 -7.57 0.29
N THR A 59 17.66 -8.58 -0.18
CA THR A 59 16.48 -9.06 0.56
C THR A 59 16.89 -9.67 1.90
N TRP A 60 17.92 -10.50 1.93
CA TRP A 60 18.28 -11.29 3.11
C TRP A 60 19.64 -12.00 2.94
N ARG A 61 20.39 -12.26 4.03
CA ARG A 61 21.62 -13.08 4.06
C ARG A 61 21.30 -14.48 4.57
N LEU A 62 21.43 -15.51 3.76
CA LEU A 62 21.12 -16.87 4.18
C LEU A 62 21.95 -17.25 5.43
N GLU A 63 21.25 -17.51 6.54
CA GLU A 63 21.83 -17.82 7.84
C GLU A 63 21.61 -19.32 8.11
N VAL A 64 22.69 -20.03 8.44
CA VAL A 64 22.58 -21.40 8.95
C VAL A 64 22.16 -21.33 10.42
N ASP A 65 21.13 -22.10 10.79
CA ASP A 65 20.61 -22.18 12.16
C ASP A 65 20.41 -23.63 12.55
N ASP A 66 21.25 -24.13 13.46
CA ASP A 66 21.20 -25.49 13.98
C ASP A 66 20.12 -25.66 15.08
N HIS A 67 19.46 -24.57 15.49
CA HIS A 67 18.49 -24.52 16.59
C HIS A 67 17.09 -24.13 16.11
N LEU A 68 16.66 -24.71 14.98
CA LEU A 68 15.34 -24.44 14.37
C LEU A 68 14.14 -24.70 15.30
N ASP A 69 14.27 -25.61 16.25
CA ASP A 69 13.26 -25.90 17.26
C ASP A 69 13.06 -24.71 18.21
N SER A 70 14.17 -24.10 18.66
CA SER A 70 14.20 -22.88 19.45
C SER A 70 13.66 -21.69 18.66
N LEU A 71 14.05 -21.56 17.39
CA LEU A 71 13.51 -20.54 16.49
C LEU A 71 11.99 -20.67 16.30
N LYS A 72 11.49 -21.89 16.12
CA LYS A 72 10.05 -22.17 16.00
C LYS A 72 9.30 -21.83 17.29
N ARG A 73 9.86 -22.13 18.46
CA ARG A 73 9.28 -21.75 19.76
C ARG A 73 9.25 -20.23 19.93
N TRP A 74 10.35 -19.54 19.63
CA TRP A 74 10.42 -18.07 19.63
C TRP A 74 9.38 -17.46 18.71
N SER A 75 9.23 -17.99 17.50
CA SER A 75 8.27 -17.48 16.51
C SER A 75 6.80 -17.57 16.97
N ARG A 76 6.53 -18.44 17.96
CA ARG A 76 5.22 -18.63 18.59
C ARG A 76 5.08 -17.83 19.90
N GLY A 77 6.02 -16.96 20.23
CA GLY A 77 6.04 -16.15 21.45
C GLY A 77 6.35 -16.94 22.72
N LYS A 78 6.92 -18.15 22.62
CA LYS A 78 7.30 -18.94 23.80
C LYS A 78 8.63 -18.45 24.36
N LYS A 79 8.80 -18.55 25.69
CA LYS A 79 10.10 -18.34 26.35
C LYS A 79 11.13 -19.34 25.81
N VAL A 80 12.27 -18.82 25.38
CA VAL A 80 13.44 -19.55 24.88
C VAL A 80 14.70 -18.86 25.40
N ASN A 81 15.81 -19.58 25.48
CA ASN A 81 17.10 -18.98 25.80
C ASN A 81 17.56 -18.08 24.63
N ALA A 82 17.89 -16.83 24.91
CA ALA A 82 18.34 -15.87 23.91
C ALA A 82 19.73 -16.22 23.35
N ASP A 83 20.59 -16.85 24.16
CA ASP A 83 21.99 -17.09 23.81
C ASP A 83 22.16 -18.19 22.75
N GLY A 84 21.14 -19.04 22.55
CA GLY A 84 21.13 -20.10 21.54
C GLY A 84 20.20 -19.84 20.35
N LEU A 85 19.65 -18.63 20.23
CA LEU A 85 18.72 -18.27 19.14
C LEU A 85 19.51 -17.88 17.88
N GLY A 86 19.54 -18.79 16.90
CA GLY A 86 20.10 -18.53 15.58
C GLY A 86 19.30 -17.55 14.73
N SER A 87 19.74 -17.38 13.49
CA SER A 87 19.18 -16.49 12.46
C SER A 87 18.84 -15.07 12.95
N PRO A 88 19.81 -14.29 13.44
CA PRO A 88 19.53 -12.95 13.94
C PRO A 88 18.90 -12.01 12.89
N GLU A 89 19.29 -12.07 11.61
CA GLU A 89 18.70 -11.25 10.55
C GLU A 89 17.25 -11.67 10.27
N TYR A 90 16.93 -12.97 10.29
CA TYR A 90 15.52 -13.43 10.25
C TYR A 90 14.67 -12.78 11.32
N ARG A 91 15.17 -12.85 12.54
CA ARG A 91 14.40 -12.46 13.72
C ARG A 91 14.15 -10.96 13.68
N ALA A 92 15.19 -10.19 13.39
CA ALA A 92 15.11 -8.75 13.24
C ALA A 92 14.13 -8.35 12.12
N LYS A 93 14.26 -8.94 10.93
CA LYS A 93 13.36 -8.65 9.81
C LYS A 93 11.91 -9.00 10.12
N LYS A 94 11.66 -10.14 10.75
CA LYS A 94 10.31 -10.56 11.14
C LYS A 94 9.69 -9.64 12.18
N GLN A 95 10.48 -9.18 13.16
CA GLN A 95 10.02 -8.20 14.16
C GLN A 95 9.76 -6.83 13.52
N PHE A 96 10.65 -6.36 12.65
CA PHE A 96 10.47 -5.13 11.88
C PHE A 96 9.18 -5.17 11.07
N MET A 97 8.97 -6.21 10.25
CA MET A 97 7.77 -6.35 9.42
C MET A 97 6.49 -6.41 10.26
N ALA A 98 6.51 -7.12 11.40
CA ALA A 98 5.37 -7.12 12.33
C ALA A 98 5.09 -5.74 12.94
N GLY A 99 6.15 -5.01 13.30
CA GLY A 99 6.05 -3.62 13.73
C GLY A 99 5.52 -2.71 12.64
N PHE A 100 5.94 -2.93 11.39
CA PHE A 100 5.56 -2.12 10.24
C PHE A 100 4.11 -2.33 9.85
N VAL A 101 3.64 -3.59 9.84
CA VAL A 101 2.21 -3.92 9.72
C VAL A 101 1.39 -3.24 10.81
N LYS A 102 1.88 -3.21 12.06
CA LYS A 102 1.19 -2.51 13.14
C LYS A 102 1.11 -0.99 12.88
N LEU A 103 2.19 -0.35 12.43
CA LEU A 103 2.17 1.05 12.01
C LEU A 103 1.10 1.30 10.93
N LEU A 104 1.11 0.50 9.87
CA LEU A 104 0.17 0.63 8.77
C LEU A 104 -1.27 0.45 9.24
N HIS A 105 -1.53 -0.50 10.14
CA HIS A 105 -2.82 -0.64 10.78
C HIS A 105 -3.21 0.58 11.60
N ASP A 106 -2.31 1.12 12.42
CA ASP A 106 -2.54 2.29 13.27
C ASP A 106 -2.86 3.53 12.43
N MET A 107 -2.23 3.68 11.26
CA MET A 107 -2.48 4.76 10.30
C MET A 107 -3.68 4.51 9.36
N GLY A 108 -4.22 3.29 9.33
CA GLY A 108 -5.34 2.92 8.47
C GLY A 108 -4.97 2.39 7.07
N GLY A 109 -3.69 2.21 6.76
CA GLY A 109 -3.18 1.58 5.53
C GLY A 109 -3.29 0.05 5.55
N TYR A 110 -4.49 -0.49 5.80
CA TYR A 110 -4.68 -1.95 5.97
C TYR A 110 -4.31 -2.77 4.73
N GLU A 111 -4.63 -2.28 3.53
CA GLU A 111 -4.34 -2.99 2.30
C GLU A 111 -2.85 -2.99 1.97
N LEU A 112 -2.18 -1.85 2.19
CA LEU A 112 -0.73 -1.74 2.12
C LEU A 112 -0.05 -2.69 3.11
N ALA A 113 -0.61 -2.86 4.32
CA ALA A 113 -0.05 -3.75 5.33
C ALA A 113 0.08 -5.21 4.85
N ARG A 114 -0.78 -5.65 3.92
CA ARG A 114 -0.76 -7.01 3.38
C ARG A 114 0.55 -7.35 2.68
N GLN A 115 1.18 -6.35 2.06
CA GLN A 115 2.48 -6.51 1.38
C GLN A 115 3.63 -6.79 2.34
N TYR A 116 3.40 -6.58 3.63
CA TYR A 116 4.38 -6.74 4.70
C TYR A 116 3.95 -7.82 5.71
N GLU A 117 2.80 -8.46 5.51
CA GLU A 117 2.33 -9.57 6.36
C GLU A 117 3.20 -10.80 6.13
N TRP A 118 3.90 -11.25 7.18
CA TRP A 118 4.89 -12.33 7.09
C TRP A 118 4.32 -13.64 6.50
N LEU A 119 3.07 -13.95 6.82
CA LEU A 119 2.40 -15.21 6.46
C LEU A 119 1.90 -15.26 5.00
N THR A 120 2.07 -14.19 4.23
CA THR A 120 1.80 -14.22 2.79
C THR A 120 2.89 -14.94 2.01
N CYS A 121 4.06 -15.16 2.62
CA CYS A 121 5.25 -15.78 2.02
C CYS A 121 5.77 -15.07 0.75
N LYS A 122 5.23 -13.90 0.42
CA LYS A 122 5.58 -13.04 -0.71
C LYS A 122 6.02 -11.64 -0.26
N SER A 123 5.90 -11.35 1.03
CA SER A 123 6.16 -10.03 1.61
C SER A 123 7.63 -9.78 1.92
N GLN A 124 8.43 -10.84 2.03
CA GLN A 124 9.84 -10.75 2.42
C GLN A 124 10.68 -9.94 1.43
N PRO A 125 10.50 -10.04 0.09
CA PRO A 125 11.19 -9.19 -0.87
C PRO A 125 10.84 -7.69 -0.76
N ASN A 126 9.69 -7.34 -0.20
CA ASN A 126 9.25 -5.95 0.00
C ASN A 126 9.96 -5.27 1.18
N CYS A 127 10.88 -5.97 1.84
CA CYS A 127 11.76 -5.37 2.84
C CYS A 127 13.20 -5.71 2.46
N LEU A 128 13.99 -4.67 2.18
CA LEU A 128 15.40 -4.80 1.87
C LEU A 128 16.24 -4.44 3.09
N LYS A 129 17.48 -4.92 3.11
CA LYS A 129 18.52 -4.50 4.04
C LYS A 129 19.59 -3.75 3.27
N ARG A 130 19.87 -2.51 3.68
CA ARG A 130 20.89 -1.66 3.05
C ARG A 130 22.28 -2.26 3.20
N GLU A 131 23.08 -2.10 2.16
CA GLU A 131 24.51 -2.42 2.23
C GLU A 131 25.21 -1.57 3.31
N GLY A 132 26.27 -2.12 3.92
CA GLY A 132 27.02 -1.45 4.99
C GLY A 132 26.35 -1.52 6.37
N THR A 133 25.27 -2.30 6.52
CA THR A 133 24.61 -2.57 7.82
C THR A 133 24.68 -4.04 8.23
N ASP A 134 25.64 -4.79 7.66
CA ASP A 134 25.73 -6.24 7.85
C ASP A 134 26.06 -6.66 9.29
N ASP A 135 26.77 -5.82 10.03
CA ASP A 135 27.15 -6.07 11.43
C ASP A 135 26.00 -5.86 12.42
N ASP A 136 24.90 -5.22 11.99
CA ASP A 136 23.69 -5.01 12.78
C ASP A 136 22.49 -5.74 12.14
N PRO A 137 22.00 -6.85 12.72
CA PRO A 137 20.85 -7.58 12.20
C PRO A 137 19.59 -6.73 12.02
N ALA A 138 19.35 -5.74 12.88
CA ALA A 138 18.18 -4.86 12.83
C ALA A 138 18.43 -3.57 12.04
N GLY A 139 19.69 -3.24 11.80
CA GLY A 139 20.12 -2.07 11.05
C GLY A 139 19.75 -2.15 9.57
N GLY A 140 19.47 -0.99 8.98
CA GLY A 140 19.33 -0.82 7.53
C GLY A 140 18.10 -1.48 6.90
N LEU A 141 17.13 -1.96 7.68
CA LEU A 141 15.87 -2.51 7.15
C LEU A 141 14.99 -1.40 6.55
N VAL A 142 14.56 -1.59 5.30
CA VAL A 142 13.76 -0.64 4.53
C VAL A 142 12.59 -1.34 3.88
N ALA A 143 11.38 -0.86 4.16
CA ALA A 143 10.17 -1.22 3.44
C ALA A 143 10.16 -0.57 2.04
N VAL A 144 9.94 -1.40 1.02
CA VAL A 144 9.89 -1.05 -0.40
C VAL A 144 8.64 -1.65 -1.06
N ASP A 145 8.27 -1.13 -2.23
CA ASP A 145 7.07 -1.51 -3.00
C ASP A 145 5.75 -1.25 -2.23
N PHE A 146 5.18 -0.07 -2.45
CA PHE A 146 3.91 0.38 -1.86
C PHE A 146 2.77 0.37 -2.88
N ARG A 147 2.95 -0.30 -4.02
CA ARG A 147 1.93 -0.30 -5.07
C ARG A 147 0.78 -1.19 -4.67
N ALA A 148 -0.43 -0.63 -4.60
CA ALA A 148 -1.72 -1.31 -4.53
C ALA A 148 -1.68 -2.78 -5.02
N GLY A 149 -1.74 -3.74 -4.10
CA GLY A 149 -1.78 -5.15 -4.46
C GLY A 149 -3.02 -5.52 -5.29
N LEU A 150 -2.91 -6.59 -6.08
CA LEU A 150 -4.03 -7.21 -6.79
C LEU A 150 -5.23 -7.37 -5.85
N ALA A 151 -6.44 -7.06 -6.34
CA ALA A 151 -7.67 -7.22 -5.56
C ALA A 151 -7.76 -8.66 -5.03
N LEU A 152 -7.85 -8.83 -3.71
CA LEU A 152 -8.13 -10.14 -3.13
C LEU A 152 -9.63 -10.40 -3.29
N LEU A 153 -9.93 -11.33 -4.18
CA LEU A 153 -11.27 -11.88 -4.30
C LEU A 153 -11.47 -12.92 -3.20
N PRO A 154 -12.63 -12.96 -2.52
CA PRO A 154 -12.88 -13.87 -1.41
C PRO A 154 -12.68 -15.35 -1.72
N PHE A 155 -12.73 -15.72 -3.00
CA PHE A 155 -12.64 -17.07 -3.52
C PHE A 155 -11.28 -17.41 -4.17
N LEU A 156 -10.30 -16.49 -4.16
CA LEU A 156 -8.96 -16.70 -4.74
C LEU A 156 -7.83 -16.31 -3.76
N PRO A 157 -7.64 -17.05 -2.66
CA PRO A 157 -6.48 -16.86 -1.78
C PRO A 157 -5.20 -17.27 -2.50
N MET A 158 -4.22 -16.37 -2.59
CA MET A 158 -2.94 -16.61 -3.27
C MET A 158 -1.82 -17.06 -2.31
N SER A 159 -2.14 -17.17 -1.02
CA SER A 159 -1.25 -17.58 0.07
C SER A 159 -2.06 -17.94 1.34
N PRO A 160 -1.46 -18.65 2.32
CA PRO A 160 -2.13 -18.95 3.59
C PRO A 160 -2.55 -17.70 4.39
N GLY A 161 -1.78 -16.62 4.30
CA GLY A 161 -2.12 -15.34 4.92
C GLY A 161 -3.39 -14.70 4.35
N ASP A 162 -3.69 -14.94 3.07
CA ASP A 162 -4.82 -14.30 2.38
C ASP A 162 -6.17 -14.73 2.93
N PHE A 163 -6.33 -15.97 3.40
CA PHE A 163 -7.57 -16.42 4.06
C PHE A 163 -7.94 -15.55 5.26
N LYS A 164 -6.95 -15.28 6.13
CA LYS A 164 -7.16 -14.43 7.31
C LYS A 164 -7.48 -12.99 6.91
N LEU A 165 -6.87 -12.49 5.83
CA LEU A 165 -7.10 -11.15 5.31
C LEU A 165 -8.51 -11.02 4.70
N ILE A 166 -8.96 -12.00 3.93
CA ILE A 166 -10.32 -12.08 3.37
C ILE A 166 -11.35 -12.04 4.49
N VAL A 167 -11.22 -12.90 5.52
CA VAL A 167 -12.15 -12.94 6.66
C VAL A 167 -12.20 -11.59 7.39
N LYS A 168 -11.03 -10.98 7.67
CA LYS A 168 -10.98 -9.63 8.26
C LYS A 168 -11.64 -8.56 7.37
N GLY A 169 -11.50 -8.69 6.05
CA GLY A 169 -12.17 -7.84 5.07
C GLY A 169 -13.68 -7.94 5.16
N LEU A 170 -14.20 -9.16 5.15
CA LEU A 170 -15.64 -9.44 5.26
C LEU A 170 -16.22 -8.91 6.58
N VAL A 171 -15.51 -9.09 7.71
CA VAL A 171 -15.90 -8.53 9.02
C VAL A 171 -15.97 -6.99 8.98
N ARG A 172 -15.16 -6.33 8.14
CA ARG A 172 -15.19 -4.88 7.93
C ARG A 172 -16.22 -4.44 6.87
N GLY A 173 -17.03 -5.37 6.37
CA GLY A 173 -18.02 -5.11 5.32
C GLY A 173 -17.43 -5.05 3.92
N SER A 174 -16.21 -5.56 3.70
CA SER A 174 -15.54 -5.51 2.39
C SER A 174 -15.60 -6.84 1.63
N LEU A 175 -16.40 -6.89 0.55
CA LEU A 175 -16.54 -8.04 -0.35
C LEU A 175 -15.39 -8.12 -1.37
N VAL A 176 -14.88 -6.98 -1.81
CA VAL A 176 -13.68 -6.89 -2.67
C VAL A 176 -12.70 -5.94 -2.02
N GLN A 177 -11.49 -6.41 -1.75
CA GLN A 177 -10.42 -5.59 -1.18
C GLN A 177 -9.71 -4.83 -2.29
N PHE A 178 -10.17 -3.61 -2.58
CA PHE A 178 -9.42 -2.64 -3.37
C PHE A 178 -8.47 -1.87 -2.46
N ASP A 179 -7.29 -1.51 -2.99
CA ASP A 179 -6.32 -0.68 -2.28
C ASP A 179 -6.95 0.65 -1.84
N ARG A 180 -7.29 0.72 -0.56
CA ARG A 180 -7.97 1.87 0.06
C ARG A 180 -7.50 1.99 1.50
N GLY A 181 -6.82 3.09 1.81
CA GLY A 181 -6.50 3.41 3.19
C GLY A 181 -7.70 4.01 3.94
N ASN A 182 -7.78 3.86 5.25
CA ASN A 182 -8.83 4.48 6.04
C ASN A 182 -8.45 5.92 6.40
N LEU A 183 -8.93 6.89 5.61
CA LEU A 183 -8.64 8.32 5.81
C LEU A 183 -9.07 8.86 7.17
N LYS A 184 -10.15 8.35 7.76
CA LYS A 184 -10.57 8.77 9.12
C LYS A 184 -9.55 8.33 10.17
N LYS A 185 -8.96 7.15 9.99
CA LYS A 185 -7.94 6.63 10.90
C LYS A 185 -6.60 7.36 10.69
N LEU A 186 -6.27 7.68 9.44
CA LEU A 186 -5.12 8.54 9.13
C LEU A 186 -5.27 9.91 9.77
N ASP A 187 -6.44 10.55 9.66
CA ASP A 187 -6.73 11.83 10.29
C ASP A 187 -6.54 11.77 11.81
N ALA A 188 -7.09 10.74 12.46
CA ALA A 188 -6.91 10.54 13.90
C ALA A 188 -5.44 10.31 14.28
N PHE A 189 -4.68 9.58 13.47
CA PHE A 189 -3.25 9.36 13.68
C PHE A 189 -2.45 10.66 13.53
N VAL A 190 -2.72 11.44 12.48
CA VAL A 190 -2.07 12.73 12.24
C VAL A 190 -2.38 13.70 13.39
N GLU A 191 -3.63 13.74 13.86
CA GLU A 191 -4.02 14.60 14.98
C GLU A 191 -3.32 14.20 16.29
N ALA A 192 -3.25 12.90 16.58
CA ALA A 192 -2.54 12.37 17.75
C ALA A 192 -1.03 12.69 17.74
N HIS A 193 -0.46 12.94 16.55
CA HIS A 193 0.94 13.24 16.32
C HIS A 193 1.14 14.60 15.62
N ARG A 194 0.27 15.58 15.92
CA ARG A 194 0.16 16.85 15.18
C ARG A 194 1.49 17.58 14.93
N ASP A 195 2.40 17.56 15.90
CA ASP A 195 3.67 18.27 15.81
C ASP A 195 4.61 17.61 14.77
N ASP A 196 4.58 16.28 14.65
CA ASP A 196 5.36 15.53 13.66
C ASP A 196 4.83 15.68 12.22
N PHE A 197 3.57 16.13 12.07
CA PHE A 197 2.86 16.28 10.80
C PHE A 197 2.45 17.73 10.49
N ALA A 198 2.97 18.71 11.22
CA ALA A 198 2.56 20.11 11.09
C ALA A 198 2.74 20.65 9.66
N ASP A 199 3.79 20.23 8.97
CA ASP A 199 4.13 20.59 7.58
C ASP A 199 3.33 19.82 6.52
N MET A 200 2.58 18.78 6.90
CA MET A 200 1.92 17.86 5.98
C MET A 200 0.42 18.11 5.79
N GLN A 201 -0.14 19.16 6.39
CA GLN A 201 -1.59 19.45 6.29
C GLN A 201 -2.06 19.67 4.85
N GLY A 202 -1.25 20.35 4.03
CA GLY A 202 -1.51 20.49 2.59
C GLY A 202 -1.52 19.14 1.87
N ALA A 203 -0.52 18.30 2.13
CA ALA A 203 -0.42 16.95 1.56
C ALA A 203 -1.59 16.05 1.99
N LEU A 204 -2.14 16.25 3.20
CA LEU A 204 -3.30 15.50 3.69
C LEU A 204 -4.57 15.90 2.94
N GLY A 205 -4.75 17.19 2.67
CA GLY A 205 -5.82 17.71 1.82
C GLY A 205 -5.76 17.15 0.40
N ASP A 206 -4.57 17.13 -0.19
CA ASP A 206 -4.32 16.54 -1.50
C ASP A 206 -4.65 15.05 -1.51
N LEU A 207 -4.19 14.31 -0.50
CA LEU A 207 -4.44 12.87 -0.38
C LEU A 207 -5.94 12.58 -0.33
N LYS A 208 -6.69 13.30 0.50
CA LYS A 208 -8.16 13.17 0.59
C LYS A 208 -8.84 13.44 -0.75
N THR A 209 -8.33 14.40 -1.52
CA THR A 209 -8.87 14.73 -2.84
C THR A 209 -8.56 13.63 -3.85
N CYS A 210 -7.30 13.17 -3.94
CA CYS A 210 -6.89 12.09 -4.83
C CYS A 210 -7.63 10.78 -4.52
N GLU A 211 -7.74 10.39 -3.25
CA GLU A 211 -8.50 9.21 -2.80
C GLU A 211 -9.99 9.31 -3.16
N ARG A 212 -10.59 10.49 -3.01
CA ARG A 212 -12.00 10.69 -3.39
C ARG A 212 -12.22 10.51 -4.89
N VAL A 213 -11.30 11.00 -5.73
CA VAL A 213 -11.35 10.82 -7.19
C VAL A 213 -11.13 9.35 -7.53
N TYR A 214 -10.07 8.75 -7.00
CA TYR A 214 -9.73 7.35 -7.24
C TYR A 214 -10.86 6.40 -6.83
N ARG A 215 -11.44 6.54 -5.63
CA ARG A 215 -12.53 5.66 -5.17
C ARG A 215 -13.77 5.70 -6.05
N LYS A 216 -14.08 6.87 -6.63
CA LYS A 216 -15.21 7.04 -7.54
C LYS A 216 -14.91 6.56 -8.95
N SER A 217 -13.64 6.35 -9.29
CA SER A 217 -13.23 5.79 -10.59
C SER A 217 -13.36 4.27 -10.68
N VAL A 218 -13.52 3.58 -9.54
CA VAL A 218 -13.55 2.12 -9.46
C VAL A 218 -14.97 1.63 -9.19
N ALA A 219 -15.43 0.66 -9.98
CA ALA A 219 -16.71 -0.04 -9.83
C ALA A 219 -16.74 -0.93 -8.57
N ASP A 220 -16.73 -0.30 -7.40
CA ASP A 220 -16.75 -0.99 -6.12
C ASP A 220 -18.19 -1.33 -5.70
N VAL A 221 -18.59 -2.56 -5.98
CA VAL A 221 -19.89 -3.15 -5.61
C VAL A 221 -20.09 -3.13 -4.09
N THR A 222 -19.00 -3.26 -3.33
CA THR A 222 -19.03 -3.32 -1.86
C THR A 222 -19.51 -2.02 -1.23
N HIS A 223 -19.05 -0.86 -1.69
CA HIS A 223 -19.37 0.41 -1.00
C HIS A 223 -20.36 1.27 -1.77
N ASN A 224 -20.50 1.03 -3.08
CA ASN A 224 -21.50 1.73 -3.87
C ASN A 224 -22.84 0.98 -3.86
N HIS A 225 -22.88 -0.34 -3.63
CA HIS A 225 -24.10 -1.13 -3.52
C HIS A 225 -25.19 -0.70 -4.51
N ILE A 226 -26.35 -0.25 -4.00
CA ILE A 226 -27.51 0.15 -4.78
C ILE A 226 -27.23 1.42 -5.60
N ARG A 227 -26.29 2.29 -5.16
CA ARG A 227 -25.92 3.52 -5.89
C ARG A 227 -25.37 3.24 -7.27
N LEU A 228 -24.81 2.05 -7.52
CA LEU A 228 -24.40 1.63 -8.87
C LEU A 228 -25.60 1.54 -9.83
N PHE A 229 -26.83 1.39 -9.33
CA PHE A 229 -28.01 1.28 -10.20
C PHE A 229 -28.70 2.63 -10.46
N TYR A 230 -28.37 3.71 -9.73
CA TYR A 230 -29.10 4.99 -9.85
C TYR A 230 -28.25 6.27 -9.75
N SER A 231 -27.00 6.21 -9.28
CA SER A 231 -26.20 7.42 -9.04
C SER A 231 -25.53 7.91 -10.33
N ARG A 232 -26.19 8.79 -11.08
CA ARG A 232 -25.63 9.44 -12.28
C ARG A 232 -24.24 10.05 -12.05
N LYS A 233 -24.02 10.71 -10.90
CA LYS A 233 -22.72 11.29 -10.53
C LYS A 233 -21.60 10.24 -10.39
N LEU A 234 -21.95 9.03 -9.97
CA LEU A 234 -21.00 7.93 -9.82
C LEU A 234 -20.62 7.39 -11.20
N TRP A 235 -21.61 7.12 -12.04
CA TRP A 235 -21.41 6.69 -13.43
C TRP A 235 -20.62 7.71 -14.26
N SER A 236 -20.94 9.00 -14.15
CA SER A 236 -20.16 10.06 -14.77
C SER A 236 -18.70 10.04 -14.33
N THR A 237 -18.42 9.89 -13.02
CA THR A 237 -17.04 9.84 -12.54
C THR A 237 -16.29 8.59 -13.03
N MET A 238 -16.97 7.43 -13.09
CA MET A 238 -16.41 6.18 -13.63
C MET A 238 -16.10 6.31 -15.12
N LEU A 239 -17.03 6.86 -15.89
CA LEU A 239 -16.88 7.10 -17.32
C LEU A 239 -15.73 8.08 -17.59
N ASP A 240 -15.69 9.21 -16.88
CA ASP A 240 -14.61 10.20 -17.03
C ASP A 240 -13.24 9.59 -16.73
N SER A 241 -13.16 8.73 -15.72
CA SER A 241 -11.92 8.02 -15.36
C SER A 241 -11.55 6.95 -16.38
N ALA A 242 -12.53 6.27 -16.98
CA ALA A 242 -12.32 5.33 -18.06
C ALA A 242 -11.82 6.04 -19.33
N VAL A 243 -12.46 7.15 -19.71
CA VAL A 243 -12.07 8.00 -20.84
C VAL A 243 -10.66 8.55 -20.65
N THR A 244 -10.34 9.03 -19.45
CA THR A 244 -8.99 9.51 -19.12
C THR A 244 -7.98 8.37 -19.19
N GLY A 245 -8.34 7.17 -18.72
CA GLY A 245 -7.50 5.98 -18.87
C GLY A 245 -7.30 5.56 -20.32
N TRP A 246 -8.31 5.69 -21.18
CA TRP A 246 -8.22 5.40 -22.61
C TRP A 246 -7.39 6.44 -23.37
N GLN A 247 -7.53 7.72 -23.01
CA GLN A 247 -6.72 8.82 -23.54
C GLN A 247 -5.25 8.62 -23.18
N ILE A 248 -4.95 8.37 -21.90
CA ILE A 248 -3.57 8.08 -21.46
C ILE A 248 -3.01 6.90 -22.27
N ARG A 249 -3.79 5.83 -22.47
CA ARG A 249 -3.39 4.66 -23.27
C ARG A 249 -3.32 4.90 -24.79
N ASN A 250 -3.55 6.11 -25.28
CA ASN A 250 -3.65 6.45 -26.70
C ASN A 250 -4.68 5.59 -27.47
N LEU A 251 -5.76 5.16 -26.80
CA LEU A 251 -6.85 4.41 -27.41
C LEU A 251 -7.97 5.30 -27.96
N LEU A 252 -7.93 6.60 -27.66
CA LEU A 252 -8.88 7.59 -28.12
C LEU A 252 -8.15 8.79 -28.71
N ASP A 253 -8.67 9.30 -29.82
CA ASP A 253 -8.33 10.63 -30.32
C ASP A 253 -9.16 11.73 -29.63
N GLU A 254 -8.74 12.98 -29.79
CA GLU A 254 -9.40 14.14 -29.17
C GLU A 254 -10.88 14.33 -29.59
N SER A 255 -11.25 13.83 -30.77
CA SER A 255 -12.62 13.97 -31.28
C SER A 255 -13.56 12.97 -30.60
N HIS A 256 -13.09 11.74 -30.39
CA HIS A 256 -13.81 10.68 -29.69
C HIS A 256 -13.83 10.91 -28.19
N GLU A 257 -12.76 11.47 -27.62
CA GLU A 257 -12.74 11.92 -26.22
C GLU A 257 -13.84 12.95 -25.95
N ARG A 258 -13.90 14.02 -26.76
CA ARG A 258 -14.93 15.07 -26.63
C ARG A 258 -16.34 14.50 -26.76
N LYS A 259 -16.57 13.60 -27.72
CA LYS A 259 -17.86 12.92 -27.87
C LYS A 259 -18.23 12.13 -26.62
N LEU A 260 -17.33 11.30 -26.09
CA LEU A 260 -17.57 10.47 -24.91
C LEU A 260 -17.84 11.30 -23.65
N ARG A 261 -17.12 12.41 -23.45
CA ARG A 261 -17.33 13.32 -22.32
C ARG A 261 -18.63 14.14 -22.43
N SER A 262 -19.08 14.42 -23.65
CA SER A 262 -20.34 15.15 -23.90
C SER A 262 -21.59 14.26 -23.85
N SER A 263 -21.42 12.93 -23.85
CA SER A 263 -22.54 11.97 -23.90
C SER A 263 -23.18 11.79 -22.53
N THR A 264 -24.35 12.38 -22.34
CA THR A 264 -25.22 12.13 -21.17
C THR A 264 -25.87 10.74 -21.19
N LEU A 265 -26.06 10.14 -22.38
CA LEU A 265 -26.61 8.80 -22.58
C LEU A 265 -25.72 7.69 -22.00
N SER A 266 -24.42 7.93 -21.85
CA SER A 266 -23.46 6.97 -21.27
C SER A 266 -23.45 6.96 -19.74
N THR A 267 -24.27 7.81 -19.11
CA THR A 267 -24.37 7.97 -17.64
C THR A 267 -25.79 7.74 -17.10
N LEU A 268 -26.71 7.31 -17.98
CA LEU A 268 -28.11 6.99 -17.70
C LEU A 268 -28.26 5.59 -17.14
#